data_AF-A0A2P9H3F1-F1
#
_entry.id   AF-A0A2P9H3F1-F1
#
_cell.length_a   1.000
_cell.length_b   1.000
_cell.length_c   1.000
_cell.angle_alpha   90.00
_cell.angle_beta   90.00
_cell.angle_gamma   90.00
#
_symmetry.space_group_name_H-M   'P 1'
#
loop_
_entity.id
_entity.type
_entity.pdbx_description
1 polymer ?
#
loop_
_entity_poly.entity_id
_entity_poly.type
_entity_poly.pdbx_seq_one_letter_code
_entity_poly.pdbx_strand_id
1 'polypeptide(L)'
;MLLAVSSSMRNRPLPRGLVVFGEVGLAGEIRPAPRGQERLRESAKLGFSKAVIPKANAPRRPIEGLEIIAVDRVEEALGELRKA
;
A
#
# COMPACT_ATOMS: atom_id res chain seq x y z
N MET A 1 9.18 1.76 1.85
CA MET A 1 10.50 2.00 1.23
C MET A 1 10.59 1.44 -0.19
N LEU A 2 10.27 0.17 -0.41
CA LEU A 2 10.38 -0.50 -1.73
C LEU A 2 9.74 0.27 -2.89
N LEU A 3 8.51 0.76 -2.74
CA LEU A 3 7.84 1.52 -3.83
C LEU A 3 8.51 2.87 -4.13
N ALA A 4 9.10 3.54 -3.14
CA ALA A 4 9.84 4.78 -3.37
C ALA A 4 11.14 4.52 -4.15
N VAL A 5 11.87 3.45 -3.80
CA VAL A 5 13.07 3.03 -4.54
C VAL A 5 12.71 2.66 -5.98
N SER A 6 11.63 1.87 -6.18
CA SER A 6 11.18 1.52 -7.53
C SER A 6 10.75 2.74 -8.35
N SER A 7 10.14 3.74 -7.71
CA SER A 7 9.73 4.99 -8.36
C SER A 7 10.96 5.78 -8.84
N SER A 8 11.95 5.95 -7.97
CA SER A 8 13.22 6.62 -8.30
C SER A 8 13.98 5.91 -9.42
N MET A 9 14.16 4.59 -9.31
CA MET A 9 14.88 3.79 -10.32
C MET A 9 14.21 3.83 -11.70
N ARG A 10 12.88 3.92 -11.75
CA ARG A 10 12.11 3.95 -13.00
C ARG A 10 11.77 5.36 -13.46
N ASN A 11 12.21 6.38 -12.73
CA ASN A 11 11.87 7.78 -12.95
C ASN A 11 10.36 8.02 -13.18
N ARG A 12 9.52 7.30 -12.42
CA ARG A 12 8.06 7.35 -12.53
C ARG A 12 7.48 7.78 -11.19
N PRO A 13 6.77 8.90 -11.10
CA PRO A 13 6.21 9.37 -9.84
C PRO A 13 5.15 8.41 -9.31
N LEU A 14 5.08 8.31 -7.98
CA LEU A 14 3.98 7.60 -7.32
C LEU A 14 2.70 8.46 -7.36
N PRO A 15 1.51 7.83 -7.37
CA PRO A 15 0.24 8.55 -7.26
C PRO A 15 0.18 9.47 -6.04
N ARG A 16 -0.40 10.66 -6.20
CA ARG A 16 -0.66 11.56 -5.08
C ARG A 16 -1.67 10.93 -4.12
N GLY A 17 -1.51 11.18 -2.82
CA GLY A 17 -2.41 10.63 -1.80
C GLY A 17 -2.25 9.12 -1.59
N LEU A 18 -1.14 8.51 -2.04
CA LEU A 18 -0.81 7.12 -1.78
C LEU A 18 -0.13 6.95 -0.42
N VAL A 19 -0.67 6.06 0.41
CA VAL A 19 0.00 5.51 1.60
C VAL A 19 0.35 4.05 1.38
N VAL A 20 1.47 3.61 1.93
CA VAL A 20 1.97 2.24 1.77
C VAL A 20 2.55 1.78 3.10
N PHE A 21 2.15 0.60 3.57
CA PHE A 21 2.78 -0.04 4.70
C PHE A 21 2.74 -1.56 4.53
N GLY A 22 3.60 -2.27 5.25
CA GLY A 22 3.80 -3.70 5.09
C GLY A 22 5.28 -4.03 5.19
N GLU A 23 5.57 -5.26 5.60
CA GLU A 23 6.93 -5.78 5.66
C GLU A 23 7.18 -6.64 4.42
N VAL A 24 8.36 -6.50 3.82
CA VAL A 24 8.75 -7.27 2.63
C VAL A 24 9.68 -8.36 3.07
N GLY A 25 9.32 -9.61 2.80
CA GLY A 25 10.22 -10.74 2.94
C GLY A 25 11.10 -10.94 1.70
N LEU A 26 12.20 -11.66 1.87
CA LEU A 26 13.20 -11.89 0.81
C LEU A 26 12.64 -12.70 -0.37
N ALA A 27 11.64 -13.55 -0.14
CA ALA A 27 10.97 -14.33 -1.19
C ALA A 27 9.88 -13.51 -1.93
N GLY A 28 9.77 -12.22 -1.61
CA GLY A 28 8.81 -11.29 -2.21
C GLY A 28 7.41 -11.36 -1.58
N GLU A 29 7.24 -12.05 -0.46
CA GLU A 29 5.99 -12.04 0.30
C GLU A 29 5.79 -10.71 1.05
N ILE A 30 4.54 -10.28 1.17
CA ILE A 30 4.16 -9.10 1.94
C ILE A 30 3.54 -9.54 3.26
N ARG A 31 4.17 -9.18 4.37
CA ARG A 31 3.77 -9.56 5.72
C ARG A 31 2.97 -8.45 6.40
N PRO A 32 2.03 -8.79 7.30
CA PRO A 32 1.17 -7.81 7.96
C PRO A 32 1.97 -6.82 8.79
N ALA A 33 1.61 -5.54 8.70
CA ALA A 33 2.11 -4.52 9.59
C ALA A 33 1.29 -4.49 10.89
N PRO A 34 1.92 -4.17 12.04
CA PRO A 34 1.20 -4.00 13.29
C PRO A 34 0.22 -2.84 13.22
N ARG A 35 -0.95 -3.03 13.83
CA ARG A 35 -2.04 -2.02 13.92
C ARG A 35 -2.52 -1.51 12.56
N GLY A 36 -2.54 -2.35 11.52
CA GLY A 36 -2.92 -1.94 10.16
C GLY A 36 -4.30 -1.27 10.05
N GLN A 37 -5.30 -1.73 10.81
CA GLN A 37 -6.63 -1.12 10.81
C GLN A 37 -6.62 0.34 11.30
N GLU A 38 -5.85 0.62 12.34
CA GLU A 38 -5.71 1.97 12.87
C GLU A 38 -4.95 2.87 11.91
N ARG A 39 -3.85 2.36 11.33
CA ARG A 39 -3.09 3.06 10.29
C ARG A 39 -3.97 3.48 9.12
N LEU A 40 -4.85 2.60 8.65
CA LEU A 40 -5.78 2.91 7.57
C LEU A 40 -6.76 4.02 7.94
N ARG A 41 -7.37 3.97 9.14
CA ARG A 41 -8.31 5.00 9.59
C ARG A 41 -7.63 6.36 9.72
N GLU A 42 -6.43 6.40 10.30
CA GLU A 42 -5.66 7.64 10.40
C GLU A 42 -5.22 8.14 9.02
N SER A 43 -4.87 7.24 8.10
CA SER A 43 -4.54 7.63 6.72
C SER A 43 -5.74 8.27 6.01
N ALA A 44 -6.94 7.70 6.15
CA ALA A 44 -8.15 8.32 5.60
C ALA A 44 -8.42 9.70 6.21
N LYS A 45 -8.29 9.86 7.54
CA LYS A 45 -8.43 11.15 8.22
C LYS A 45 -7.44 12.21 7.74
N LEU A 46 -6.21 11.80 7.42
CA LEU A 46 -5.16 12.67 6.90
C LEU A 46 -5.33 13.01 5.41
N GLY A 47 -6.37 12.48 4.74
CA GLY A 47 -6.68 12.78 3.35
C GLY A 47 -5.92 11.93 2.32
N PHE A 48 -5.35 10.79 2.73
CA PHE A 48 -4.87 9.81 1.76
C PHE A 48 -6.06 9.18 1.04
N SER A 49 -5.96 9.06 -0.28
CA SER A 49 -7.02 8.54 -1.15
C SER A 49 -6.79 7.08 -1.55
N LYS A 50 -5.56 6.57 -1.41
CA LYS A 50 -5.19 5.21 -1.81
C LYS A 50 -4.22 4.58 -0.82
N ALA A 51 -4.42 3.32 -0.49
CA ALA A 51 -3.56 2.55 0.39
C ALA A 51 -3.14 1.21 -0.24
N VAL A 52 -1.84 0.97 -0.39
CA VAL A 52 -1.30 -0.36 -0.74
C VAL A 52 -0.84 -1.05 0.54
N ILE A 53 -1.43 -2.20 0.85
CA ILE A 53 -1.28 -2.88 2.14
C ILE A 53 -1.18 -4.41 2.02
N PRO A 54 -0.68 -5.11 3.04
CA PRO A 54 -0.75 -6.56 3.09
C PRO A 54 -2.21 -6.99 3.13
N LYS A 55 -2.57 -8.05 2.41
CA LYS A 55 -3.95 -8.58 2.41
C LYS A 55 -4.43 -8.99 3.79
N ALA A 56 -3.53 -9.47 4.65
CA ALA A 56 -3.81 -9.76 6.06
C ALA A 56 -4.21 -8.52 6.88
N ASN A 57 -3.91 -7.30 6.41
CA ASN A 57 -4.38 -6.05 7.01
C ASN A 57 -5.66 -5.51 6.36
N ALA A 58 -6.25 -6.18 5.37
CA ALA A 58 -7.44 -5.69 4.68
C ALA A 58 -8.60 -5.51 5.67
N PRO A 59 -9.30 -4.35 5.64
CA PRO A 59 -10.43 -4.10 6.53
C PRO A 59 -11.63 -4.94 6.09
N ARG A 60 -12.43 -5.38 7.07
CA ARG A 60 -13.68 -6.11 6.80
C ARG A 60 -14.78 -5.24 6.20
N ARG A 61 -14.67 -3.92 6.39
CA ARG A 61 -15.60 -2.92 5.86
C ARG A 61 -14.80 -1.88 5.06
N PRO A 62 -15.36 -1.33 3.98
CA PRO A 62 -14.74 -0.21 3.28
C PRO A 62 -14.47 0.94 4.24
N ILE A 63 -13.39 1.69 3.97
CA ILE A 63 -13.07 2.94 4.66
C ILE A 63 -13.40 4.05 3.69
N GLU A 64 -14.31 4.93 4.06
CA GLU A 64 -14.77 6.02 3.21
C GLU A 64 -13.59 6.91 2.79
N GLY A 65 -13.56 7.28 1.51
CA GLY A 65 -12.51 8.11 0.93
C GLY A 65 -11.15 7.42 0.73
N LEU A 66 -11.01 6.13 1.08
CA LEU A 66 -9.75 5.39 0.96
C LEU A 66 -9.90 4.14 0.09
N GLU A 67 -9.31 4.17 -1.10
CA GLU A 67 -9.17 2.98 -1.94
C GLU A 67 -8.15 2.02 -1.35
N ILE A 68 -8.57 0.79 -1.02
CA ILE A 68 -7.71 -0.25 -0.45
C ILE A 68 -7.22 -1.17 -1.58
N ILE A 69 -5.91 -1.27 -1.72
CA ILE A 69 -5.22 -2.21 -2.59
C ILE A 69 -4.50 -3.23 -1.70
N ALA A 70 -5.12 -4.39 -1.54
CA ALA A 70 -4.62 -5.49 -0.73
C ALA A 70 -3.80 -6.47 -1.57
N VAL A 71 -2.54 -6.69 -1.18
CA VAL A 71 -1.59 -7.54 -1.93
C VAL A 71 -0.95 -8.60 -1.04
N ASP A 72 -0.60 -9.74 -1.64
CA ASP A 72 0.16 -10.81 -0.98
C ASP A 72 1.65 -10.80 -1.38
N ARG A 73 1.97 -10.24 -2.56
CA ARG A 73 3.33 -10.22 -3.13
C ARG A 73 3.79 -8.83 -3.60
N VAL A 74 5.11 -8.65 -3.64
CA VAL A 74 5.76 -7.43 -4.16
C VAL A 74 5.37 -7.15 -5.63
N GLU A 75 5.25 -8.19 -6.43
CA GLU A 75 4.94 -8.09 -7.87
C GLU A 75 3.57 -7.44 -8.10
N GLU A 76 2.58 -7.78 -7.28
CA GLU A 76 1.25 -7.18 -7.30
C GLU A 76 1.34 -5.69 -6.93
N ALA A 77 2.03 -5.35 -5.84
CA ALA A 77 2.23 -3.96 -5.41
C ALA A 77 2.88 -3.10 -6.50
N LEU A 78 3.90 -3.64 -7.18
CA LEU A 78 4.58 -2.97 -8.29
C LEU A 78 3.72 -2.92 -9.55
N GLY A 79 2.87 -3.91 -9.78
CA GLY A 79 1.91 -3.96 -10.88
C GLY A 79 0.88 -2.84 -10.79
N GLU A 80 0.38 -2.57 -9.59
CA GLU A 80 -0.60 -1.50 -9.35
C GLU A 80 -0.02 -0.10 -9.64
N LEU A 81 1.28 0.11 -9.39
CA LEU A 81 1.96 1.37 -9.78
C LEU A 81 2.12 1.55 -11.29
N ARG A 82 2.03 0.48 -12.08
CA ARG A 82 2.12 0.59 -13.56
C ARG A 82 0.82 1.04 -14.19
N LYS A 83 -0.32 0.85 -13.50
CA LYS A 83 -1.66 1.20 -13.98
C LYS A 83 -2.02 2.68 -13.76
N ALA A 84 -1.30 3.36 -12.86
CA ALA A 84 -1.57 4.73 -12.43
C ALA A 84 -0.73 5.77 -13.18
#